data_AF-A0A374ID47-F1
#
_entry.id   AF-A0A374ID47-F1
#
_cell.length_a   1.000
_cell.length_b   1.000
_cell.length_c   1.000
_cell.angle_alpha   90.00
_cell.angle_beta   90.00
_cell.angle_gamma   90.00
#
_symmetry.space_group_name_H-M   'P 1'
#
loop_
_entity.id
_entity.type
_entity.pdbx_description
1 polymer ?
#
loop_
_entity_poly.entity_id
_entity_poly.type
_entity_poly.pdbx_seq_one_letter_code
_entity_poly.pdbx_strand_id
1 'polypeptide(L)'
;MELYNTLLNRGFPQEFCEQISLNLNTDWTAQRMLGYLSHYRKLPMAEIVDEMLAILSDRNRIMQKHEWENTNAKWNEFLNQGFQKED
;
A
#
# COMPACT_ATOMS: atom_id res chain seq x y z
N MET A 1 9.15 12.25 2.76
CA MET A 1 10.54 12.58 3.20
C MET A 1 10.94 11.89 4.49
N GLU A 2 10.03 11.68 5.44
CA GLU A 2 10.34 11.06 6.75
C GLU A 2 10.93 9.65 6.64
N LEU A 3 10.34 8.78 5.81
CA LEU A 3 10.85 7.41 5.59
C LEU A 3 12.28 7.40 5.02
N TYR A 4 12.53 8.19 3.97
CA TYR A 4 13.85 8.35 3.37
C TYR A 4 14.90 8.75 4.41
N ASN A 5 14.62 9.82 5.17
CA ASN A 5 15.53 10.31 6.20
C ASN A 5 15.75 9.29 7.32
N THR A 6 14.71 8.54 7.69
CA THR A 6 14.82 7.47 8.70
C THR A 6 15.77 6.36 8.26
N LEU A 7 15.67 5.91 7.00
CA LEU A 7 16.55 4.89 6.45
C LEU A 7 17.99 5.40 6.32
N LEU A 8 18.16 6.63 5.83
CA LEU A 8 19.47 7.25 5.69
C LEU A 8 20.17 7.41 7.05
N ASN A 9 19.44 7.87 8.07
CA ASN A 9 19.95 8.01 9.45
C ASN A 9 20.30 6.66 10.10
N ARG A 10 19.74 5.56 9.61
CA ARG A 10 20.09 4.19 10.02
C ARG A 10 21.31 3.64 9.29
N GLY A 11 21.89 4.41 8.36
CA GLY A 11 23.12 4.06 7.65
C GLY A 11 22.92 3.20 6.40
N PHE A 12 21.70 3.13 5.87
CA PHE A 12 21.46 2.44 4.61
C PHE A 12 21.97 3.26 3.40
N PRO A 13 22.37 2.60 2.30
CA PRO A 13 22.83 3.30 1.10
C PRO A 13 21.77 4.27 0.57
N GLN A 14 22.19 5.43 0.05
CA GLN A 14 21.28 6.45 -0.45
C GLN A 14 20.32 5.92 -1.53
N GLU A 15 20.87 5.23 -2.54
CA GLU A 15 20.07 4.65 -3.63
C GLU A 15 19.00 3.68 -3.10
N PHE A 16 19.36 2.88 -2.08
CA PHE A 16 18.41 2.00 -1.42
C PHE A 16 17.28 2.80 -0.74
N CYS A 17 17.63 3.84 0.02
CA CYS A 17 16.65 4.71 0.68
C CYS A 17 15.70 5.37 -0.32
N GLU A 18 16.22 5.82 -1.47
CA GLU A 18 15.45 6.40 -2.57
C GLU A 18 14.47 5.37 -3.14
N GLN A 19 14.93 4.17 -3.48
CA GLN A 19 14.09 3.11 -4.04
C GLN A 19 12.95 2.72 -3.10
N ILE A 20 13.22 2.52 -1.80
CA ILE A 20 12.17 2.19 -0.82
C ILE A 20 11.15 3.33 -0.72
N SER A 21 11.62 4.58 -0.66
CA SER A 21 10.73 5.74 -0.50
C SER A 21 9.89 6.03 -1.75
N LEU A 22 10.43 5.77 -2.94
CA LEU A 22 9.72 5.90 -4.21
C LEU A 22 8.64 4.82 -4.39
N ASN A 23 8.90 3.60 -3.92
CA ASN A 23 7.91 2.52 -3.97
C ASN A 23 6.80 2.73 -2.91
N LEU A 24 7.15 3.25 -1.73
CA LEU A 24 6.22 3.55 -0.64
C LEU A 24 5.82 5.04 -0.64
N ASN A 25 5.40 5.53 -1.80
CA ASN A 25 5.18 6.95 -2.10
C ASN A 25 3.93 7.61 -1.49
N THR A 26 3.08 6.86 -0.79
CA THR A 26 1.92 7.42 -0.08
C THR A 26 2.18 7.48 1.42
N ASP A 27 1.56 8.43 2.11
CA ASP A 27 1.66 8.52 3.58
C ASP A 27 1.25 7.21 4.27
N TRP A 28 0.21 6.54 3.76
CA TRP A 28 -0.24 5.25 4.30
C TRP A 28 0.84 4.17 4.19
N THR A 29 1.45 3.98 3.01
CA THR A 29 2.53 3.00 2.83
C THR A 29 3.78 3.37 3.63
N ALA A 30 4.11 4.65 3.71
CA ALA A 30 5.28 5.14 4.42
C ALA A 30 5.13 4.97 5.95
N GLN A 31 3.95 5.28 6.50
CA GLN A 31 3.65 5.09 7.92
C GLN A 31 3.70 3.63 8.33
N ARG A 32 3.25 2.70 7.48
CA ARG A 32 3.37 1.26 7.76
C ARG A 32 4.84 0.83 7.86
N MET A 33 5.68 1.26 6.92
CA MET A 33 7.11 0.97 6.98
C MET A 33 7.79 1.62 8.19
N LEU A 34 7.48 2.88 8.52
CA LEU A 34 7.98 3.54 9.73
C LEU A 34 7.55 2.80 11.00
N GLY A 35 6.30 2.35 11.07
CA GLY A 35 5.78 1.51 12.14
C GLY A 35 6.54 0.19 12.27
N TYR A 36 6.76 -0.52 11.17
CA TYR A 36 7.57 -1.73 11.15
C TYR A 36 9.00 -1.46 11.66
N LEU A 37 9.67 -0.46 11.08
CA LEU A 37 11.02 -0.04 11.45
C LEU A 37 11.15 0.35 12.93
N SER A 38 10.08 0.84 13.57
CA SER A 38 10.10 1.22 14.99
C SER A 38 10.33 0.04 15.94
N HIS A 39 9.99 -1.17 15.51
CA HIS A 39 10.15 -2.40 16.32
C HIS A 39 11.56 -3.00 16.24
N TYR A 40 12.39 -2.53 15.30
CA TYR A 40 13.70 -3.12 15.04
C TYR A 40 14.82 -2.08 15.08
N ARG A 41 15.83 -2.38 15.91
CA ARG A 41 17.03 -1.55 16.03
C ARG A 41 18.05 -1.80 14.93
N LYS A 42 18.13 -3.02 14.41
CA LYS A 42 19.00 -3.44 13.30
C LYS A 42 18.22 -4.39 12.40
N LEU A 43 18.25 -4.12 11.10
CA LEU A 43 17.64 -4.98 10.07
C LEU A 43 18.60 -5.08 8.89
N PRO A 44 18.73 -6.26 8.26
CA PRO A 44 19.37 -6.36 6.95
C PRO A 44 18.46 -5.72 5.89
N MET A 45 19.05 -5.29 4.77
CA MET A 45 18.28 -4.68 3.67
C MET A 45 17.20 -5.61 3.11
N ALA A 46 17.44 -6.94 3.13
CA ALA A 46 16.47 -7.94 2.66
C ALA A 46 15.13 -7.85 3.40
N GLU A 47 15.15 -7.76 4.73
CA GLU A 47 13.92 -7.66 5.53
C GLU A 47 13.14 -6.36 5.26
N ILE A 48 13.83 -5.27 4.93
CA ILE A 48 13.19 -4.01 4.54
C ILE A 48 12.53 -4.14 3.17
N VAL A 49 13.16 -4.84 2.23
CA VAL A 49 12.58 -5.13 0.92
C VAL A 49 11.37 -6.06 1.06
N ASP A 50 11.47 -7.10 1.87
CA ASP A 50 10.38 -8.04 2.10
C ASP A 50 9.16 -7.34 2.71
N GLU A 51 9.37 -6.49 3.72
CA GLU A 51 8.27 -5.69 4.29
C GLU A 51 7.70 -4.70 3.28
N MET A 52 8.55 -4.06 2.44
CA MET A 52 8.07 -3.19 1.36
C MET A 52 7.15 -3.96 0.40
N LEU A 53 7.55 -5.17 -0.02
CA LEU A 53 6.75 -6.01 -0.91
C LEU A 53 5.44 -6.46 -0.24
N ALA A 54 5.47 -6.78 1.05
CA ALA A 54 4.27 -7.11 1.82
C ALA A 54 3.28 -5.94 1.87
N ILE A 55 3.75 -4.71 2.16
CA ILE A 55 2.93 -3.49 2.17
C ILE A 55 2.32 -3.22 0.79
N LEU A 56 3.10 -3.36 -0.29
CA LEU A 56 2.63 -3.17 -1.66
C LEU A 56 1.57 -4.22 -2.05
N SER A 57 1.76 -5.47 -1.64
CA SER A 57 0.80 -6.55 -1.85
C SER A 57 -0.54 -6.25 -1.15
N ASP A 58 -0.50 -5.82 0.10
CA ASP A 58 -1.70 -5.42 0.84
C ASP A 58 -2.42 -4.23 0.20
N ARG A 59 -1.68 -3.23 -0.28
CA ARG A 59 -2.24 -2.10 -1.03
C ARG A 59 -3.02 -2.58 -2.26
N ASN A 60 -2.42 -3.47 -3.04
CA ASN A 60 -3.04 -3.99 -4.26
C ASN A 60 -4.30 -4.80 -3.95
N ARG A 61 -4.29 -5.59 -2.88
CA ARG A 61 -5.46 -6.35 -2.43
C ARG A 61 -6.63 -5.44 -2.03
N ILE A 62 -6.35 -4.33 -1.35
CA ILE A 62 -7.38 -3.34 -0.98
C ILE A 62 -7.97 -2.68 -2.22
N MET A 63 -7.13 -2.27 -3.18
CA MET A 63 -7.59 -1.68 -4.45
C MET A 63 -8.50 -2.63 -5.22
N GLN A 64 -8.08 -3.89 -5.39
CA GLN A 64 -8.90 -4.90 -6.06
C GLN A 64 -10.25 -5.06 -5.37
N LYS A 65 -10.27 -5.19 -4.03
CA LYS A 65 -11.52 -5.31 -3.27
C LYS A 65 -12.49 -4.16 -3.56
N HIS A 66 -11.99 -2.92 -3.57
CA HIS A 66 -12.82 -1.76 -3.88
C HIS A 66 -13.33 -1.75 -5.33
N GLU A 67 -12.53 -2.19 -6.30
CA GLU A 67 -12.97 -2.33 -7.69
C GLU A 67 -14.10 -3.37 -7.81
N TRP A 68 -13.98 -4.52 -7.13
CA TRP A 68 -15.02 -5.54 -7.07
C TRP A 68 -16.31 -5.03 -6.41
N GLU A 69 -16.19 -4.32 -5.29
CA GLU A 69 -17.33 -3.71 -4.58
C GLU A 69 -18.07 -2.69 -5.45
N ASN A 70 -17.33 -1.83 -6.17
CA ASN A 70 -17.90 -0.84 -7.07
C ASN A 70 -18.60 -1.51 -8.27
N THR A 71 -17.99 -2.55 -8.83
CA THR A 71 -18.57 -3.33 -9.92
C THR A 71 -19.88 -4.00 -9.48
N ASN A 72 -19.88 -4.64 -8.32
CA ASN A 72 -21.09 -5.26 -7.74
C ASN A 72 -22.17 -4.22 -7.43
N ALA A 73 -21.81 -3.04 -6.91
CA ALA A 73 -22.76 -1.96 -6.65
C ALA A 73 -23.45 -1.48 -7.94
N LYS A 74 -22.69 -1.28 -9.02
CA LYS A 74 -23.23 -0.91 -10.34
C LYS A 74 -24.13 -2.01 -10.93
N TRP A 75 -23.76 -3.28 -10.78
CA TRP A 75 -24.60 -4.40 -11.20
C TRP A 75 -25.92 -4.46 -10.41
N ASN A 76 -25.87 -4.26 -9.09
CA ASN A 76 -27.06 -4.22 -8.24
C ASN A 76 -27.95 -3.02 -8.57
N GLU A 77 -27.37 -1.85 -8.87
CA GLU A 77 -28.11 -0.67 -9.32
C GLU A 77 -28.81 -0.94 -10.66
N PHE A 78 -28.12 -1.53 -11.63
CA PHE A 78 -28.72 -1.92 -12.91
C PHE A 78 -29.87 -2.91 -12.74
N LEU A 79 -29.71 -3.96 -11.92
CA LEU A 79 -30.77 -4.92 -11.63
C LEU A 79 -31.98 -4.28 -10.94
N ASN A 80 -31.74 -3.34 -10.02
CA ASN A 80 -32.82 -2.62 -9.33
C ASN A 80 -33.53 -1.60 -10.23
N GLN A 81 -32.84 -1.02 -11.22
CA GLN A 81 -33.43 -0.10 -12.19
C GLN A 81 -34.14 -0.84 -13.35
N GLY A 82 -33.73 -2.07 -13.66
CA GLY A 82 -34.19 -2.86 -14.82
C GLY A 82 -35.47 -3.68 -14.66
N PHE A 83 -36.20 -3.57 -13.55
CA PHE A 83 -37.52 -4.22 -13.38
C PHE A 83 -38.66 -3.24 -13.08
N GLN A 84 -38.55 -1.97 -13.50
CA GLN A 84 -39.77 -1.20 -13.77
C GLN A 84 -40.43 -1.82 -15.02
N LYS A 85 -41.27 -2.84 -14.77
CA LYS A 85 -42.19 -3.36 -15.77
C LYS A 85 -43.03 -2.20 -16.28
N GLU A 86 -43.02 -2.00 -17.58
CA GLU A 86 -44.05 -1.26 -18.29
C GLU A 86 -45.38 -1.97 -18.02
N ASP A 87 -46.27 -1.34 -17.24
CA ASP A 87 -47.70 -1.65 -17.16
C ASP A 87 -48.47 -0.82 -18.20
#